data_AF-H0EAQ8-F1
#
_entry.id   AF-H0EAQ8-F1
#
_cell.length_a   1.000
_cell.length_b   1.000
_cell.length_c   1.000
_cell.angle_alpha   90.00
_cell.angle_beta   90.00
_cell.angle_gamma   90.00
#
_symmetry.space_group_name_H-M   'P 1'
#
loop_
_entity.id
_entity.type
_entity.pdbx_description
1 polymer ?
#
loop_
_entity_poly.entity_id
_entity_poly.type
_entity_poly.pdbx_seq_one_letter_code
_entity_poly.pdbx_strand_id
1 'polypeptide(L)'
;MPIARPEFGPSLVDVVAPRARRVSRRSWIVAGTLVALLLAAIAAVLIARSRPETQVIIRGPLTFNTRFDDRTQRLPAEPGELLRLHVSAVQGAGGALKRGEETLVFRDGGPPPTRSEPAGAPIAQLSLRMVGIMRKVRAELAAIPGSDFQLRGEGRVKIGKDNAGWLVRYQYRSGPANQKRIYYGVRLLLLPDVIGTRERVLDMSLRTESSPVVPNIRLAGSNGPMRTPFYGIAFGTEAP
;
A
#
# COMPACT_ATOMS: atom_id res chain seq x y z
N MET A 1 30.41 -44.65 5.50
CA MET A 1 30.87 -44.05 6.77
C MET A 1 29.89 -42.95 7.14
N PRO A 2 29.25 -42.97 8.32
CA PRO A 2 28.30 -41.94 8.69
C PRO A 2 29.04 -40.62 9.00
N ILE A 3 28.63 -39.54 8.33
CA ILE A 3 29.15 -38.17 8.49
C ILE A 3 28.29 -37.48 9.57
N ALA A 4 28.33 -37.97 10.79
CA ALA A 4 27.70 -37.29 11.93
C ALA A 4 28.50 -37.60 13.20
N ARG A 5 28.95 -36.55 13.89
CA ARG A 5 29.65 -36.69 15.18
C ARG A 5 28.66 -37.21 16.23
N PRO A 6 29.06 -38.15 17.12
CA PRO A 6 28.16 -38.85 18.06
C PRO A 6 27.51 -37.95 19.13
N GLU A 7 27.91 -36.69 19.19
CA GLU A 7 27.42 -35.65 20.10
C GLU A 7 26.14 -34.96 19.62
N PHE A 8 25.77 -35.13 18.35
CA PHE A 8 24.44 -34.75 17.85
C PHE A 8 23.56 -36.01 17.91
N GLY A 9 22.46 -35.94 18.66
CA GLY A 9 21.49 -37.03 18.79
C GLY A 9 20.97 -37.57 17.44
N PRO A 10 20.11 -38.60 17.45
CA PRO A 10 19.71 -39.31 16.23
C PRO A 10 19.23 -38.34 15.16
N SER A 11 19.73 -38.51 13.94
CA SER A 11 19.33 -37.63 12.83
C SER A 11 17.82 -37.77 12.57
N LEU A 12 17.19 -36.72 12.04
CA LEU A 12 15.78 -36.76 11.62
C LEU A 12 15.50 -37.97 10.70
N VAL A 13 16.48 -38.38 9.89
CA VAL A 13 16.40 -39.56 9.04
C VAL A 13 16.37 -40.84 9.87
N ASP A 14 17.20 -40.96 10.90
CA ASP A 14 17.27 -42.15 11.78
C ASP A 14 16.03 -42.32 12.65
N VAL A 15 15.35 -41.23 13.01
CA VAL A 15 14.09 -41.28 13.78
C VAL A 15 12.89 -41.64 12.89
N VAL A 16 12.90 -41.21 11.63
CA VAL A 16 11.75 -41.36 10.71
C VAL A 16 11.84 -42.65 9.89
N ALA A 17 13.04 -43.08 9.48
CA ALA A 17 13.26 -44.24 8.63
C ALA A 17 12.71 -45.60 9.18
N PRO A 18 12.80 -45.91 10.49
CA PRO A 18 12.28 -47.17 11.01
C PRO A 18 10.75 -47.22 11.03
N ARG A 19 10.09 -46.07 11.24
CA ARG A 19 8.62 -45.97 11.25
C ARG A 19 8.04 -45.97 9.85
N ALA A 20 8.71 -45.38 8.87
CA ALA A 20 8.27 -45.35 7.48
C ALA A 20 8.18 -46.74 6.81
N ARG A 21 9.01 -47.71 7.24
CA ARG A 21 9.01 -49.09 6.69
C ARG A 21 7.84 -49.98 7.13
N ARG A 22 7.13 -49.64 8.21
CA ARG A 22 5.94 -50.38 8.69
C ARG A 22 4.61 -49.83 8.16
N VAL A 23 4.66 -48.75 7.39
CA VAL A 23 3.48 -48.09 6.85
C VAL A 23 3.06 -48.84 5.57
N SER A 24 1.84 -49.37 5.57
CA SER A 24 1.31 -50.11 4.41
C SER A 24 1.30 -49.23 3.15
N ARG A 25 1.43 -49.83 1.95
CA ARG A 25 1.30 -49.10 0.68
C ARG A 25 0.00 -48.26 0.63
N ARG A 26 -1.08 -48.75 1.24
CA ARG A 26 -2.37 -48.04 1.33
C ARG A 26 -2.26 -46.74 2.14
N SER A 27 -1.53 -46.77 3.25
CA SER A 27 -1.33 -45.58 4.09
C SER A 27 -0.47 -44.51 3.40
N TRP A 28 0.52 -44.91 2.58
CA TRP A 28 1.28 -43.97 1.74
C TRP A 28 0.41 -43.35 0.65
N ILE A 29 -0.46 -44.13 0.02
CA ILE A 29 -1.43 -43.60 -0.96
C ILE A 29 -2.37 -42.59 -0.30
N VAL A 30 -2.94 -42.91 0.87
CA VAL A 30 -3.83 -41.99 1.61
C VAL A 30 -3.11 -40.69 1.99
N ALA A 31 -1.87 -40.80 2.50
CA ALA A 31 -1.06 -39.62 2.83
C ALA A 31 -0.75 -38.77 1.59
N GLY A 32 -0.39 -39.41 0.47
CA GLY A 32 -0.17 -38.73 -0.81
C GLY A 32 -1.42 -38.00 -1.31
N THR A 33 -2.59 -38.64 -1.23
CA THR A 33 -3.87 -38.03 -1.62
C THR A 33 -4.22 -36.83 -0.74
N LEU A 34 -4.00 -36.91 0.57
CA LEU A 34 -4.24 -35.78 1.48
C LEU A 34 -3.33 -34.60 1.18
N VAL A 35 -2.04 -34.85 0.92
CA VAL A 35 -1.09 -33.80 0.53
C VAL A 35 -1.49 -33.18 -0.81
N ALA A 36 -1.87 -33.98 -1.80
CA ALA A 36 -2.32 -33.49 -3.09
C ALA A 36 -3.59 -32.63 -2.98
N LEU A 37 -4.57 -33.05 -2.16
CA LEU A 37 -5.78 -32.29 -1.89
C LEU A 37 -5.48 -30.98 -1.17
N LEU A 38 -4.56 -30.98 -0.20
CA LEU A 38 -4.13 -29.77 0.50
C LEU A 38 -3.47 -28.79 -0.47
N LEU A 39 -2.56 -29.27 -1.34
CA LEU A 39 -1.92 -28.44 -2.36
C LEU A 39 -2.92 -27.90 -3.37
N ALA A 40 -3.89 -28.71 -3.81
CA ALA A 40 -4.96 -28.28 -4.70
C ALA A 40 -5.86 -27.21 -4.04
N ALA A 41 -6.20 -27.37 -2.76
CA ALA A 41 -6.96 -26.38 -2.01
C ALA A 41 -6.20 -25.07 -1.85
N ILE A 42 -4.89 -25.12 -1.54
CA ILE A 42 -4.03 -23.95 -1.47
C ILE A 42 -3.97 -23.25 -2.84
N ALA A 43 -3.74 -24.01 -3.92
CA ALA A 43 -3.69 -23.47 -5.28
C ALA A 43 -5.03 -22.82 -5.68
N ALA A 44 -6.15 -23.47 -5.40
CA ALA A 44 -7.48 -22.93 -5.65
C ALA A 44 -7.73 -21.63 -4.88
N VAL A 45 -7.31 -21.55 -3.61
CA VAL A 45 -7.40 -20.33 -2.80
C VAL A 45 -6.50 -19.22 -3.35
N LEU A 46 -5.30 -19.55 -3.83
CA LEU A 46 -4.39 -18.57 -4.44
C LEU A 46 -4.95 -18.03 -5.76
N ILE A 47 -5.49 -18.89 -6.62
CA ILE A 47 -6.11 -18.50 -7.90
C ILE A 47 -7.38 -17.67 -7.65
N ALA A 48 -8.24 -18.10 -6.70
CA ALA A 48 -9.44 -17.33 -6.34
C ALA A 48 -9.10 -15.96 -5.73
N ARG A 49 -7.88 -15.79 -5.19
CA ARG A 49 -7.37 -14.51 -4.69
C ARG A 49 -6.62 -13.70 -5.73
N SER A 50 -6.12 -14.31 -6.82
CA SER A 50 -5.48 -13.57 -7.90
C SER A 50 -6.54 -12.80 -8.67
N ARG A 51 -6.53 -11.47 -8.51
CA ARG A 51 -7.41 -10.57 -9.25
C ARG A 51 -6.64 -9.99 -10.43
N PRO A 52 -7.30 -9.79 -11.57
CA PRO A 52 -6.69 -9.06 -12.67
C PRO A 52 -6.36 -7.63 -12.20
N GLU A 53 -5.09 -7.25 -12.33
CA GLU A 53 -4.63 -5.90 -12.04
C GLU A 53 -4.60 -5.09 -13.35
N THR A 54 -5.17 -3.88 -13.30
CA THR A 54 -5.06 -2.90 -14.38
C THR A 54 -3.80 -2.07 -14.14
N GLN A 55 -2.87 -2.10 -15.09
CA GLN A 55 -1.73 -1.20 -15.11
C GLN A 55 -2.08 0.08 -15.87
N VAL A 56 -1.82 1.23 -15.25
CA VAL A 56 -1.97 2.54 -15.89
C VAL A 56 -0.62 3.23 -15.94
N ILE A 57 -0.24 3.67 -17.14
CA ILE A 57 0.94 4.49 -17.38
C ILE A 57 0.46 5.93 -17.60
N ILE A 58 0.93 6.83 -16.75
CA ILE A 58 0.68 8.26 -16.86
C ILE A 58 1.87 8.89 -17.58
N ARG A 59 1.58 9.64 -18.65
CA ARG A 59 2.56 10.40 -19.43
C ARG A 59 2.23 11.88 -19.29
N GLY A 60 3.24 12.72 -19.14
CA GLY A 60 3.04 14.15 -18.98
C GLY A 60 4.29 14.83 -18.39
N PRO A 61 4.13 15.90 -17.57
CA PRO A 61 5.26 16.56 -16.92
C PRO A 61 6.03 15.60 -15.99
N LEU A 62 5.35 14.55 -15.52
CA LEU A 62 5.93 13.43 -14.81
C LEU A 62 5.41 12.13 -15.45
N THR A 63 6.33 11.20 -15.75
CA THR A 63 5.98 9.86 -16.23
C THR A 63 6.10 8.87 -15.08
N PHE A 64 5.03 8.16 -14.79
CA PHE A 64 5.00 7.09 -13.80
C PHE A 64 3.91 6.09 -14.15
N ASN A 65 3.91 4.96 -13.46
CA ASN A 65 2.86 3.97 -13.59
C ASN A 65 2.44 3.42 -12.22
N THR A 66 1.23 2.85 -12.20
CA THR A 66 0.63 2.26 -11.01
C THR A 66 -0.29 1.11 -11.41
N ARG A 67 -0.53 0.17 -10.49
CA ARG A 67 -1.50 -0.91 -10.66
C ARG A 67 -2.67 -0.77 -9.69
N PHE A 68 -3.87 -1.15 -10.12
CA PHE A 68 -5.05 -1.25 -9.26
C PHE A 68 -5.99 -2.35 -9.74
N ASP A 69 -6.85 -2.84 -8.86
CA ASP A 69 -7.80 -3.91 -9.18
C ASP A 69 -9.21 -3.39 -9.51
N ASP A 70 -10.11 -4.33 -9.80
CA ASP A 70 -11.52 -4.12 -10.13
C ASP A 70 -12.35 -3.41 -9.04
N ARG A 71 -11.85 -3.31 -7.81
CA ARG A 71 -12.52 -2.58 -6.71
C ARG A 71 -12.26 -1.08 -6.79
N THR A 72 -11.29 -0.68 -7.59
CA THR A 72 -10.84 0.70 -7.72
C THR A 72 -11.34 1.27 -9.04
N GLN A 73 -12.08 2.37 -8.95
CA GLN A 73 -12.59 3.11 -10.08
C GLN A 73 -11.64 4.27 -10.40
N ARG A 74 -11.31 4.44 -11.68
CA ARG A 74 -10.63 5.64 -12.16
C ARG A 74 -11.68 6.73 -12.37
N LEU A 75 -11.53 7.84 -11.66
CA LEU A 75 -12.37 9.03 -11.85
C LEU A 75 -11.69 10.01 -12.82
N PRO A 76 -12.45 10.91 -13.46
CA PRO A 76 -11.88 12.05 -14.15
C PRO A 76 -10.94 12.84 -13.23
N ALA A 77 -9.75 13.17 -13.74
CA ALA A 77 -8.79 13.99 -13.02
C ALA A 77 -9.27 15.45 -12.97
N GLU A 78 -9.17 16.10 -11.82
CA GLU A 78 -9.43 17.54 -11.70
C GLU A 78 -8.25 18.39 -12.20
N PRO A 79 -8.41 19.71 -12.38
CA PRO A 79 -7.31 20.59 -12.75
C PRO A 79 -6.10 20.43 -11.81
N GLY A 80 -4.93 20.15 -12.39
CA GLY A 80 -3.69 19.91 -11.66
C GLY A 80 -3.49 18.48 -11.15
N GLU A 81 -4.44 17.57 -11.40
CA GLU A 81 -4.31 16.14 -11.10
C GLU A 81 -3.85 15.36 -12.32
N LEU A 82 -2.98 14.39 -12.06
CA LEU A 82 -2.45 13.45 -13.06
C LEU A 82 -3.30 12.17 -13.12
N LEU A 83 -3.79 11.73 -11.96
CA LEU A 83 -4.63 10.55 -11.83
C LEU A 83 -5.47 10.65 -10.55
N ARG A 84 -6.72 10.22 -10.63
CA ARG A 84 -7.63 10.09 -9.49
C ARG A 84 -8.23 8.68 -9.48
N LEU A 85 -8.07 8.01 -8.36
CA LEU A 85 -8.63 6.69 -8.08
C LEU A 85 -9.58 6.78 -6.89
N HIS A 86 -10.66 6.02 -6.94
CA HIS A 86 -11.70 5.99 -5.93
C HIS A 86 -12.15 4.56 -5.63
N VAL A 87 -12.39 4.27 -4.37
CA VAL A 87 -13.03 3.04 -3.90
C VAL A 87 -14.26 3.45 -3.13
N SER A 88 -15.42 2.96 -3.57
CA SER A 88 -16.68 3.23 -2.88
C SER A 88 -16.78 2.41 -1.58
N ALA A 89 -17.44 3.02 -0.61
CA ALA A 89 -17.80 2.36 0.64
C ALA A 89 -18.68 1.13 0.38
N VAL A 90 -18.51 0.09 1.19
CA VAL A 90 -19.31 -1.13 1.13
C VAL A 90 -19.93 -1.37 2.49
N GLN A 91 -21.25 -1.47 2.52
CA GLN A 91 -22.01 -1.86 3.71
C GLN A 91 -22.21 -3.38 3.74
N GLY A 92 -22.26 -3.92 4.95
CA GLY A 92 -22.58 -5.31 5.22
C GLY A 92 -24.06 -5.54 5.49
N ALA A 93 -24.40 -6.80 5.76
CA ALA A 93 -25.70 -7.14 6.33
C ALA A 93 -25.90 -6.34 7.63
N GLY A 94 -27.06 -5.69 7.78
CA GLY A 94 -27.36 -4.82 8.91
C GLY A 94 -26.82 -3.38 8.80
N GLY A 95 -26.35 -2.95 7.63
CA GLY A 95 -25.95 -1.55 7.38
C GLY A 95 -24.58 -1.15 7.95
N ALA A 96 -23.91 -2.06 8.67
CA ALA A 96 -22.58 -1.82 9.20
C ALA A 96 -21.54 -1.65 8.07
N LEU A 97 -20.65 -0.67 8.21
CA LEU A 97 -19.59 -0.42 7.22
C LEU A 97 -18.60 -1.59 7.21
N LYS A 98 -18.51 -2.32 6.10
CA LYS A 98 -17.47 -3.35 5.90
C LYS A 98 -16.18 -2.74 5.38
N ARG A 99 -16.29 -1.73 4.52
CA ARG A 99 -15.17 -1.00 3.92
C ARG A 99 -15.54 0.46 3.75
N GLY A 100 -14.64 1.34 4.15
CA GLY A 100 -14.80 2.79 3.98
C GLY A 100 -14.55 3.24 2.55
N GLU A 101 -14.98 4.46 2.25
CA GLU A 101 -14.60 5.15 1.02
C GLU A 101 -13.11 5.49 1.03
N GLU A 102 -12.43 5.32 -0.11
CA GLU A 102 -11.04 5.74 -0.27
C GLU A 102 -10.86 6.56 -1.56
N THR A 103 -10.00 7.58 -1.53
CA THR A 103 -9.64 8.38 -2.70
C THR A 103 -8.15 8.58 -2.72
N LEU A 104 -7.50 8.19 -3.82
CA LEU A 104 -6.08 8.38 -4.06
C LEU A 104 -5.89 9.31 -5.26
N VAL A 105 -5.14 10.38 -5.06
CA VAL A 105 -4.88 11.39 -6.09
C VAL A 105 -3.38 11.56 -6.28
N PHE A 106 -2.98 11.63 -7.54
CA PHE A 106 -1.62 11.92 -7.99
C PHE A 106 -1.59 13.30 -8.63
N ARG A 107 -0.58 14.11 -8.28
CA ARG A 107 -0.36 15.46 -8.80
C ARG A 107 1.11 15.64 -9.14
N ASP A 108 1.38 16.63 -9.98
CA ASP A 108 2.73 17.13 -10.17
C ASP A 108 3.14 18.01 -8.98
N GLY A 109 4.12 17.55 -8.21
CA GLY A 109 4.69 18.26 -7.06
C GLY A 109 5.70 19.33 -7.44
N GLY A 110 6.00 19.51 -8.73
CA GLY A 110 6.92 20.51 -9.24
C GLY A 110 8.36 19.98 -9.40
N PRO A 111 9.33 20.87 -9.70
CA PRO A 111 10.71 20.47 -9.93
C PRO A 111 11.32 19.79 -8.69
N PRO A 112 12.26 18.86 -8.88
CA PRO A 112 12.97 18.25 -7.77
C PRO A 112 13.79 19.30 -7.01
N PRO A 113 14.06 19.11 -5.72
CA PRO A 113 14.97 20.00 -5.01
C PRO A 113 16.38 19.89 -5.60
N THR A 114 17.09 21.02 -5.69
CA THR A 114 18.39 21.11 -6.39
C THR A 114 19.59 20.99 -5.46
N ARG A 115 19.41 21.18 -4.16
CA ARG A 115 20.51 21.16 -3.19
C ARG A 115 20.75 19.74 -2.69
N SER A 116 21.99 19.27 -2.82
CA SER A 116 22.43 18.01 -2.22
C SER A 116 22.34 18.07 -0.70
N GLU A 117 21.95 16.96 -0.06
CA GLU A 117 21.92 16.82 1.39
C GLU A 117 22.99 15.82 1.86
N PRO A 118 23.63 16.01 3.03
CA PRO A 118 24.64 15.08 3.54
C PRO A 118 24.17 13.64 3.70
N ALA A 119 22.86 13.44 3.83
CA ALA A 119 22.21 12.13 3.98
C ALA A 119 21.77 11.49 2.65
N GLY A 120 22.32 11.92 1.51
CA GLY A 120 22.22 11.24 0.22
C GLY A 120 21.07 11.69 -0.69
N ALA A 121 19.88 12.01 -0.16
CA ALA A 121 18.73 12.48 -0.94
C ALA A 121 18.14 13.79 -0.38
N PRO A 122 17.61 14.71 -1.21
CA PRO A 122 17.15 16.03 -0.78
C PRO A 122 15.77 16.00 -0.07
N ILE A 123 15.62 15.10 0.90
CA ILE A 123 14.36 14.80 1.57
C ILE A 123 13.97 15.92 2.55
N ALA A 124 14.94 16.61 3.18
CA ALA A 124 14.62 17.73 4.06
C ALA A 124 14.00 18.91 3.27
N GLN A 125 14.37 19.10 2.01
CA GLN A 125 13.69 20.08 1.17
C GLN A 125 12.24 19.69 0.84
N LEU A 126 11.94 18.39 0.75
CA LEU A 126 10.56 17.93 0.61
C LEU A 126 9.74 18.22 1.88
N SER A 127 10.32 18.12 3.08
CA SER A 127 9.61 18.47 4.31
C SER A 127 9.21 19.94 4.34
N LEU A 128 10.08 20.84 3.90
CA LEU A 128 9.77 22.27 3.76
C LEU A 128 8.64 22.53 2.75
N ARG A 129 8.66 21.84 1.60
CA ARG A 129 7.57 21.92 0.61
C ARG A 129 6.25 21.42 1.20
N MET A 130 6.30 20.35 1.98
CA MET A 130 5.14 19.76 2.64
C MET A 130 4.48 20.72 3.63
N VAL A 131 5.22 21.63 4.28
CA VAL A 131 4.62 22.66 5.17
C VAL A 131 3.61 23.53 4.42
N GLY A 132 3.94 23.96 3.19
CA GLY A 132 3.03 24.77 2.37
C GLY A 132 1.79 23.99 1.94
N ILE A 133 1.96 22.72 1.58
CA ILE A 133 0.86 21.82 1.20
C ILE A 133 -0.07 21.57 2.39
N MET A 134 0.48 21.21 3.54
CA MET A 134 -0.30 20.92 4.75
C MET A 134 -1.00 22.14 5.31
N ARG A 135 -0.49 23.35 5.08
CA ARG A 135 -1.20 24.59 5.41
C ARG A 135 -2.50 24.72 4.61
N LYS A 136 -2.45 24.44 3.31
CA LYS A 136 -3.64 24.44 2.43
C LYS A 136 -4.63 23.35 2.84
N VAL A 137 -4.16 22.12 3.04
CA VAL A 137 -4.99 21.01 3.52
C VAL A 137 -5.67 21.34 4.85
N ARG A 138 -4.94 21.94 5.81
CA ARG A 138 -5.52 22.35 7.08
C ARG A 138 -6.60 23.42 6.89
N ALA A 139 -6.37 24.41 6.03
CA ALA A 139 -7.34 25.47 5.75
C ALA A 139 -8.61 24.91 5.07
N GLU A 140 -8.45 24.04 4.08
CA GLU A 140 -9.54 23.35 3.39
C GLU A 140 -10.39 22.53 4.37
N LEU A 141 -9.74 21.77 5.26
CA LEU A 141 -10.44 20.97 6.26
C LEU A 141 -11.07 21.80 7.37
N ALA A 142 -10.45 22.91 7.77
CA ALA A 142 -11.02 23.85 8.73
C ALA A 142 -12.30 24.53 8.21
N ALA A 143 -12.44 24.66 6.89
CA ALA A 143 -13.66 25.17 6.27
C ALA A 143 -14.85 24.19 6.35
N ILE A 144 -14.60 22.91 6.67
CA ILE A 144 -15.65 21.90 6.86
C ILE A 144 -16.20 22.05 8.29
N PRO A 145 -17.50 22.37 8.47
CA PRO A 145 -18.09 22.55 9.78
C PRO A 145 -17.90 21.32 10.69
N GLY A 146 -17.34 21.55 11.87
CA GLY A 146 -17.11 20.51 12.87
C GLY A 146 -15.94 19.58 12.59
N SER A 147 -15.07 19.91 11.63
CA SER A 147 -13.82 19.19 11.39
C SER A 147 -12.79 19.41 12.50
N ASP A 148 -12.09 18.35 12.87
CA ASP A 148 -11.05 18.33 13.90
C ASP A 148 -9.72 17.82 13.34
N PHE A 149 -9.06 18.63 12.50
CA PHE A 149 -7.76 18.27 11.93
C PHE A 149 -6.72 17.98 13.02
N GLN A 150 -6.09 16.81 12.92
CA GLN A 150 -5.00 16.39 13.81
C GLN A 150 -3.85 15.81 12.99
N LEU A 151 -2.68 16.44 13.07
CA LEU A 151 -1.43 15.86 12.58
C LEU A 151 -1.07 14.64 13.44
N ARG A 152 -0.78 13.50 12.81
CA ARG A 152 -0.49 12.24 13.50
C ARG A 152 0.94 11.76 13.36
N GLY A 153 1.64 12.19 12.33
CA GLY A 153 3.04 11.90 12.16
C GLY A 153 3.56 12.39 10.83
N GLU A 154 4.86 12.55 10.75
CA GLU A 154 5.56 12.95 9.54
C GLU A 154 6.96 12.37 9.53
N GLY A 155 7.56 12.24 8.36
CA GLY A 155 8.94 11.81 8.26
C GLY A 155 9.35 11.30 6.90
N ARG A 156 10.61 10.88 6.84
CA ARG A 156 11.20 10.23 5.67
C ARG A 156 10.56 8.86 5.45
N VAL A 157 10.32 8.51 4.20
CA VAL A 157 9.80 7.20 3.82
C VAL A 157 10.44 6.70 2.53
N LYS A 158 10.29 5.41 2.29
CA LYS A 158 10.57 4.76 1.00
C LYS A 158 9.30 4.07 0.50
N ILE A 159 8.99 4.22 -0.78
CA ILE A 159 7.79 3.65 -1.42
C ILE A 159 8.17 3.00 -2.76
N GLY A 160 7.53 1.90 -3.12
CA GLY A 160 7.86 1.17 -4.36
C GLY A 160 9.28 0.60 -4.35
N LYS A 161 10.01 0.78 -5.45
CA LYS A 161 11.42 0.34 -5.64
C LYS A 161 12.43 1.23 -4.90
N ASP A 162 12.18 1.51 -3.62
CA ASP A 162 13.00 2.37 -2.75
C ASP A 162 12.95 3.89 -3.02
N ASN A 163 11.94 4.37 -3.76
CA ASN A 163 11.75 5.80 -4.00
C ASN A 163 11.69 6.59 -2.69
N ALA A 164 12.64 7.50 -2.53
CA ALA A 164 12.75 8.31 -1.33
C ALA A 164 11.70 9.43 -1.31
N GLY A 165 11.09 9.65 -0.16
CA GLY A 165 10.06 10.67 -0.02
C GLY A 165 9.89 11.24 1.38
N TRP A 166 9.00 12.21 1.49
CA TRP A 166 8.51 12.76 2.74
C TRP A 166 7.00 12.55 2.84
N LEU A 167 6.57 12.01 3.97
CA LEU A 167 5.17 11.65 4.19
C LEU A 167 4.64 12.38 5.42
N VAL A 168 3.36 12.79 5.34
CA VAL A 168 2.58 13.31 6.46
C VAL A 168 1.30 12.49 6.60
N ARG A 169 1.00 12.10 7.83
CA ARG A 169 -0.26 11.46 8.23
C ARG A 169 -1.06 12.42 9.08
N TYR A 170 -2.33 12.57 8.76
CA TYR A 170 -3.27 13.39 9.51
C TYR A 170 -4.64 12.72 9.57
N GLN A 171 -5.41 13.02 10.59
CA GLN A 171 -6.80 12.58 10.68
C GLN A 171 -7.71 13.78 10.85
N TYR A 172 -8.97 13.60 10.51
CA TYR A 172 -10.00 14.60 10.77
C TYR A 172 -11.38 13.92 10.76
N ARG A 173 -12.36 14.54 11.40
CA ARG A 173 -13.78 14.18 11.31
C ARG A 173 -14.47 15.05 10.27
N SER A 174 -15.44 14.48 9.59
CA SER A 174 -16.30 15.19 8.65
C SER A 174 -17.70 14.58 8.63
N GLY A 175 -18.70 15.40 8.30
CA GLY A 175 -20.09 15.02 8.25
C GLY A 175 -20.97 15.80 9.23
N PRO A 176 -22.28 15.55 9.23
CA PRO A 176 -23.23 16.21 10.12
C PRO A 176 -22.88 15.96 11.59
N ALA A 177 -23.29 16.85 12.50
CA ALA A 177 -23.03 16.72 13.94
C ALA A 177 -23.40 15.33 14.51
N ASN A 178 -24.49 14.75 14.02
CA ASN A 178 -25.02 13.46 14.48
C ASN A 178 -24.44 12.24 13.74
N GLN A 179 -23.60 12.44 12.71
CA GLN A 179 -23.03 11.38 11.87
C GLN A 179 -21.58 11.70 11.45
N LYS A 180 -20.78 12.23 12.38
CA LYS A 180 -19.36 12.52 12.12
C LYS A 180 -18.60 11.23 11.84
N ARG A 181 -18.00 11.14 10.66
CA ARG A 181 -17.13 10.05 10.24
C ARG A 181 -15.67 10.46 10.42
N ILE A 182 -14.83 9.53 10.81
CA ILE A 182 -13.38 9.74 10.91
C ILE A 182 -12.76 9.42 9.56
N TYR A 183 -11.89 10.31 9.08
CA TYR A 183 -11.08 10.12 7.89
C TYR A 183 -9.60 10.16 8.26
N TYR A 184 -8.83 9.30 7.59
CA TYR A 184 -7.38 9.25 7.65
C TYR A 184 -6.82 9.75 6.33
N GLY A 185 -5.93 10.73 6.42
CA GLY A 185 -5.21 11.31 5.30
C GLY A 185 -3.74 10.94 5.34
N VAL A 186 -3.20 10.60 4.17
CA VAL A 186 -1.76 10.42 3.94
C VAL A 186 -1.36 11.28 2.76
N ARG A 187 -0.45 12.22 2.98
CA ARG A 187 0.18 13.02 1.93
C ARG A 187 1.62 12.60 1.76
N LEU A 188 2.08 12.42 0.54
CA LEU A 188 3.41 11.94 0.23
C LEU A 188 4.00 12.76 -0.91
N LEU A 189 5.22 13.23 -0.74
CA LEU A 189 6.07 13.74 -1.81
C LEU A 189 7.15 12.70 -2.09
N LEU A 190 7.28 12.29 -3.34
CA LEU A 190 8.19 11.23 -3.76
C LEU A 190 9.17 11.75 -4.80
N LEU A 191 10.45 11.43 -4.62
CA LEU A 191 11.49 11.68 -5.61
C LEU A 191 11.58 10.50 -6.58
N PRO A 192 11.92 10.77 -7.85
CA PRO A 192 12.32 9.72 -8.78
C PRO A 192 13.61 9.04 -8.30
N ASP A 193 13.73 7.74 -8.58
CA ASP A 193 14.90 6.92 -8.22
C ASP A 193 16.19 7.36 -8.95
N VAL A 194 16.08 7.93 -10.15
CA VAL A 194 17.24 8.30 -10.98
C VAL A 194 17.61 9.77 -10.75
N ILE A 195 18.71 9.98 -10.04
CA ILE A 195 19.28 11.31 -9.82
C ILE A 195 19.71 11.92 -11.17
N GLY A 196 19.32 13.17 -11.44
CA GLY A 196 19.77 13.93 -12.62
C GLY A 196 18.84 13.85 -13.84
N THR A 197 17.69 13.18 -13.74
CA THR A 197 16.63 13.28 -14.74
C THR A 197 15.90 14.63 -14.60
N ARG A 198 15.17 15.05 -15.65
CA ARG A 198 14.21 16.17 -15.57
C ARG A 198 12.98 15.83 -14.71
N GLU A 199 13.02 14.72 -13.97
CA GLU A 199 11.85 14.15 -13.34
C GLU A 199 11.44 14.97 -12.11
N ARG A 200 10.13 15.17 -12.04
CA ARG A 200 9.47 16.05 -11.10
C ARG A 200 9.09 15.28 -9.84
N VAL A 201 8.84 16.00 -8.75
CA VAL A 201 8.35 15.39 -7.51
C VAL A 201 6.95 14.87 -7.77
N LEU A 202 6.68 13.61 -7.42
CA LEU A 202 5.31 13.10 -7.41
C LEU A 202 4.64 13.51 -6.10
N ASP A 203 3.47 14.12 -6.18
CA ASP A 203 2.66 14.50 -5.02
C ASP A 203 1.40 13.62 -4.94
N MET A 204 1.31 12.82 -3.88
CA MET A 204 0.22 11.88 -3.68
C MET A 204 -0.61 12.24 -2.45
N SER A 205 -1.92 12.09 -2.57
CA SER A 205 -2.88 12.24 -1.49
C SER A 205 -3.78 11.03 -1.42
N LEU A 206 -3.71 10.29 -0.32
CA LEU A 206 -4.71 9.28 0.03
C LEU A 206 -5.62 9.84 1.13
N ARG A 207 -6.93 9.66 0.95
CA ARG A 207 -7.93 9.85 1.99
C ARG A 207 -8.74 8.58 2.12
N THR A 208 -8.89 8.08 3.35
CA THR A 208 -9.62 6.85 3.65
C THR A 208 -10.58 7.09 4.81
N GLU A 209 -11.85 6.70 4.66
CA GLU A 209 -12.82 6.64 5.75
C GLU A 209 -12.48 5.49 6.71
N SER A 210 -12.55 5.77 8.01
CA SER A 210 -12.36 4.76 9.06
C SER A 210 -13.34 3.61 8.89
N SER A 211 -12.83 2.38 8.87
CA SER A 211 -13.62 1.17 8.66
C SER A 211 -12.92 -0.05 9.27
N PRO A 212 -13.55 -1.23 9.33
CA PRO A 212 -12.89 -2.44 9.84
C PRO A 212 -11.59 -2.80 9.08
N VAL A 213 -11.49 -2.44 7.80
CA VAL A 213 -10.29 -2.66 6.97
C VAL A 213 -9.17 -1.67 7.31
N VAL A 214 -9.53 -0.42 7.60
CA VAL A 214 -8.63 0.67 7.98
C VAL A 214 -9.12 1.30 9.28
N PRO A 215 -8.90 0.65 10.44
CA PRO A 215 -9.45 1.10 11.72
C PRO A 215 -8.62 2.21 12.38
N ASN A 216 -7.42 2.50 11.86
CA ASN A 216 -6.55 3.55 12.37
C ASN A 216 -5.62 4.08 11.28
N ILE A 217 -5.03 5.25 11.54
CA ILE A 217 -4.20 5.96 10.57
C ILE A 217 -2.90 5.24 10.16
N ARG A 218 -2.37 4.34 11.00
CA ARG A 218 -1.16 3.59 10.64
C ARG A 218 -1.43 2.60 9.51
N LEU A 219 -2.69 2.19 9.36
CA LEU A 219 -3.14 1.25 8.33
C LEU A 219 -3.64 1.95 7.05
N ALA A 220 -3.75 3.28 7.06
CA ALA A 220 -4.12 4.04 5.87
C ALA A 220 -3.01 3.92 4.81
N GLY A 221 -3.40 3.41 3.63
CA GLY A 221 -2.49 3.12 2.52
C GLY A 221 -1.82 1.75 2.59
N SER A 222 -1.67 1.13 3.76
CA SER A 222 -1.07 -0.21 3.88
C SER A 222 -2.10 -1.34 3.77
N ASN A 223 -3.38 -1.02 3.97
CA ASN A 223 -4.50 -1.93 3.88
C ASN A 223 -5.52 -1.45 2.85
N GLY A 224 -6.47 -2.33 2.50
CA GLY A 224 -7.55 -2.01 1.57
C GLY A 224 -7.16 -2.07 0.10
N PRO A 225 -8.09 -1.78 -0.82
CA PRO A 225 -7.85 -1.82 -2.26
C PRO A 225 -6.85 -0.75 -2.73
N MET A 226 -6.67 0.33 -1.96
CA MET A 226 -5.71 1.39 -2.30
C MET A 226 -4.26 1.04 -1.99
N ARG A 227 -3.98 -0.08 -1.31
CA ARG A 227 -2.61 -0.50 -1.01
C ARG A 227 -1.76 -0.67 -2.27
N THR A 228 -2.27 -1.42 -3.24
CA THR A 228 -1.54 -1.70 -4.48
C THR A 228 -1.23 -0.42 -5.25
N PRO A 229 -2.18 0.49 -5.54
CA PRO A 229 -1.84 1.72 -6.26
C PRO A 229 -1.02 2.72 -5.43
N PHE A 230 -1.09 2.67 -4.09
CA PHE A 230 -0.29 3.56 -3.24
C PHE A 230 1.18 3.13 -3.17
N TYR A 231 1.46 1.83 -3.08
CA TYR A 231 2.83 1.30 -2.95
C TYR A 231 3.44 0.79 -4.27
N GLY A 232 2.62 0.42 -5.25
CA GLY A 232 3.02 -0.16 -6.54
C GLY A 232 3.34 0.89 -7.60
N ILE A 233 4.00 1.97 -7.19
CA ILE A 233 4.38 3.07 -8.08
C ILE A 233 5.79 2.83 -8.58
N ALA A 234 5.97 3.01 -9.89
CA ALA A 234 7.28 3.13 -10.50
C ALA A 234 7.33 4.38 -11.39
N PHE A 235 8.44 5.11 -11.31
CA PHE A 235 8.71 6.18 -12.26
C PHE A 235 9.08 5.60 -13.62
N GLY A 236 8.79 6.37 -14.68
CA GLY A 236 8.93 5.92 -16.05
C GLY A 236 7.82 4.98 -16.51
N THR A 237 8.10 4.22 -17.57
CA THR A 237 7.14 3.33 -18.23
C THR A 237 7.35 1.86 -17.89
N GLU A 238 8.44 1.53 -17.18
CA GLU A 238 8.76 0.16 -16.79
C GLU A 238 7.77 -0.38 -15.77
N ALA A 239 7.41 -1.66 -15.90
CA ALA A 239 6.50 -2.28 -14.95
C ALA A 239 7.04 -2.17 -13.49
N PRO A 240 6.17 -1.85 -12.53
CA PRO A 240 6.55 -1.73 -11.13
C PRO A 240 6.87 -3.10 -10.53
#